data_AF-A0A0F9F6F8-F1
#
_entry.id   AF-A0A0F9F6F8-F1
#
_cell.length_a   1.000
_cell.length_b   1.000
_cell.length_c   1.000
_cell.angle_alpha   90.00
_cell.angle_beta   90.00
_cell.angle_gamma   90.00
#
_symmetry.space_group_name_H-M   'P 1'
#
loop_
_entity.id
_entity.type
_entity.pdbx_description
1 polymer ?
#
loop_
_entity_poly.entity_id
_entity_poly.type
_entity_poly.pdbx_seq_one_letter_code
_entity_poly.pdbx_strand_id
1 'polypeptide(L)' 'MAELIQRTNGCSIRYTASQFADLFAADNPPYCIHCGAPAITDEVCASAGGRLYDEHLFEGGFNLEQFLAACGLESEE' A
#
# COMPACT_ATOMS: atom_id res chain seq x y z
N MET A 1 0.03 17.27 29.91
CA MET A 1 -1.16 16.46 29.60
C MET A 1 -1.93 17.21 28.51
N ALA A 2 -1.60 16.95 27.25
CA ALA A 2 -2.29 17.60 26.13
C ALA A 2 -3.47 16.70 25.72
N GLU A 3 -4.69 17.13 26.03
CA GLU A 3 -5.90 16.50 25.50
C GLU A 3 -6.08 16.94 24.05
N LEU A 4 -5.93 16.00 23.12
CA LEU A 4 -6.25 16.24 21.72
C LEU A 4 -7.77 16.22 21.58
N ILE A 5 -8.37 17.41 21.48
CA ILE A 5 -9.80 17.61 21.26
C ILE A 5 -10.18 17.01 19.89
N GLN A 6 -10.75 15.80 19.89
CA GLN A 6 -11.39 15.20 18.72
C GLN A 6 -12.77 15.85 18.49
N ARG A 7 -12.79 17.08 17.99
CA ARG A 7 -14.01 17.66 17.39
C ARG A 7 -14.00 17.35 15.90
N THR A 8 -14.47 16.17 15.52
CA THR A 8 -14.74 15.83 14.12
C THR A 8 -16.15 16.29 13.77
N ASN A 9 -16.25 17.33 12.94
CA ASN A 9 -17.47 17.56 12.16
C ASN A 9 -17.59 16.41 11.15
N GLY A 10 -18.32 15.35 11.51
CA GLY A 10 -18.93 14.38 10.60
C GLY A 10 -18.06 13.36 9.84
N CYS A 11 -16.73 13.45 9.82
CA CYS A 11 -15.88 12.47 9.14
C CYS A 11 -15.09 11.65 10.17
N SER A 12 -15.28 10.33 10.19
CA SER A 12 -14.54 9.45 11.10
C SER A 12 -13.08 9.35 10.65
N ILE A 13 -12.16 9.30 11.62
CA ILE A 13 -10.73 9.07 11.36
C ILE A 13 -10.49 7.82 10.50
N ARG A 14 -11.35 6.79 10.67
CA ARG A 14 -11.33 5.56 9.85
C ARG A 14 -11.62 5.86 8.38
N TYR A 15 -12.62 6.67 8.07
CA TYR A 15 -12.93 7.04 6.68
C TYR A 15 -11.78 7.81 6.03
N THR A 16 -11.21 8.80 6.73
CA THR A 16 -10.06 9.55 6.23
C THR A 16 -8.84 8.65 6.01
N ALA A 17 -8.52 7.78 6.97
CA ALA A 17 -7.40 6.84 6.84
C ALA A 17 -7.57 5.91 5.63
N SER A 18 -8.76 5.34 5.41
CA SER A 18 -9.02 4.48 4.24
C SER A 18 -8.80 5.23 2.92
N GLN A 19 -9.24 6.48 2.79
CA GLN A 19 -9.01 7.27 1.56
C GLN A 19 -7.53 7.54 1.29
N PHE A 20 -6.74 7.79 2.34
CA PHE A 20 -5.29 7.94 2.19
C PHE A 20 -4.58 6.62 1.90
N ALA A 21 -5.05 5.52 2.47
CA ALA A 21 -4.49 4.20 2.21
C ALA A 21 -4.57 3.83 0.73
N ASP A 22 -5.70 4.11 0.07
CA ASP A 22 -5.86 3.87 -1.37
C ASP A 22 -4.87 4.73 -2.20
N LEU A 23 -4.68 6.00 -1.82
CA LEU A 23 -3.71 6.88 -2.48
C LEU A 23 -2.27 6.40 -2.30
N PHE A 24 -1.90 5.96 -1.10
CA PHE A 24 -0.55 5.43 -0.85
C PHE A 24 -0.30 4.08 -1.51
N ALA A 25 -1.33 3.23 -1.62
CA ALA A 25 -1.25 1.99 -2.38
C ALA A 25 -1.02 2.25 -3.88
N ALA A 26 -1.67 3.28 -4.43
CA ALA A 26 -1.48 3.67 -5.82
C ALA A 26 -0.09 4.29 -6.09
N ASP A 27 0.44 5.07 -5.15
CA ASP A 27 1.76 5.73 -5.29
C ASP A 27 2.94 4.79 -4.99
N ASN A 28 2.73 3.80 -4.12
CA ASN A 28 3.74 2.80 -3.75
C ASN A 28 3.25 1.37 -4.04
N PRO A 29 3.12 1.00 -5.34
CA PRO A 29 2.76 -0.36 -5.72
C PRO A 29 3.93 -1.32 -5.43
N PRO A 30 3.64 -2.62 -5.21
CA PRO A 30 4.66 -3.66 -5.22
C PRO A 30 5.43 -3.67 -6.55
N TYR A 31 6.68 -4.13 -6.52
CA TYR A 31 7.53 -4.23 -7.71
C TYR A 31 8.06 -5.65 -7.90
N CYS A 32 8.24 -6.05 -9.16
CA CYS A 32 8.77 -7.36 -9.49
C CYS A 32 10.26 -7.43 -9.17
N ILE A 33 10.68 -8.42 -8.38
CA ILE A 33 12.10 -8.55 -7.98
C ILE A 33 13.03 -8.92 -9.15
N HIS A 34 12.47 -9.39 -10.27
CA HIS A 34 13.21 -9.84 -11.44
C HIS A 34 13.42 -8.76 -12.50
N CYS A 35 12.41 -7.91 -12.73
CA CYS A 35 12.44 -6.90 -13.79
C CYS A 35 12.20 -5.46 -13.30
N GLY A 36 11.85 -5.28 -12.03
CA GLY A 36 11.54 -3.98 -11.44
C GLY A 36 10.20 -3.40 -11.89
N ALA A 37 9.41 -4.11 -12.70
CA ALA A 37 8.13 -3.62 -13.17
C ALA A 37 7.12 -3.56 -12.00
N PRO A 38 6.33 -2.48 -11.88
CA PRO A 38 5.32 -2.35 -10.83
C PRO A 38 4.14 -3.31 -11.07
N ALA A 39 3.44 -3.70 -10.01
CA ALA A 39 2.29 -4.62 -10.02
C ALA A 39 0.99 -4.03 -10.63
N ILE A 40 1.15 -3.13 -11.59
CA ILE A 40 0.10 -2.52 -12.41
C ILE A 40 0.28 -2.85 -13.89
N THR A 41 1.29 -3.66 -14.23
CA THR A 41 1.63 -4.05 -15.60
C THR A 41 1.05 -5.42 -15.95
N ASP A 42 0.50 -5.53 -17.16
CA ASP A 42 0.06 -6.80 -17.77
C ASP A 42 1.17 -7.43 -18.65
N GLU A 43 2.36 -6.84 -18.67
CA GLU A 43 3.48 -7.34 -19.48
C GLU A 43 4.04 -8.65 -18.92
N VAL A 44 4.65 -9.49 -19.78
CA VAL A 44 5.38 -10.68 -19.34
C VAL A 44 6.66 -10.27 -18.59
N CYS A 45 7.05 -11.05 -17.58
CA CYS A 45 8.25 -10.76 -16.79
C CYS A 45 9.54 -10.96 -17.61
N ALA A 46 10.04 -9.87 -18.19
CA ALA A 46 11.35 -9.83 -18.83
C ALA A 46 12.44 -9.54 -17.79
N SER A 47 13.14 -10.58 -17.30
CA SER A 47 14.16 -10.36 -16.26
C SER A 47 15.30 -9.46 -16.72
N ALA A 48 15.88 -8.74 -15.77
CA ALA A 48 17.17 -8.08 -15.91
C ALA A 48 18.29 -9.14 -16.04
N GLY A 49 18.46 -9.70 -17.24
CA GLY A 49 19.42 -10.78 -17.51
C GLY A 49 19.11 -11.68 -18.71
N GLY A 50 18.02 -11.42 -19.43
CA GLY A 50 17.67 -12.15 -20.66
C GLY A 50 17.00 -13.51 -20.43
N ARG A 51 16.65 -13.86 -19.18
CA ARG A 51 15.76 -15.00 -18.89
C ARG A 51 14.32 -14.51 -18.81
N LEU A 52 13.42 -15.08 -19.59
CA LEU A 52 11.99 -14.79 -19.40
C LEU A 52 11.52 -15.61 -18.21
N TYR A 53 10.87 -14.95 -17.24
CA TYR A 53 10.04 -15.65 -16.27
C TYR A 53 8.60 -15.61 -16.80
N ASP A 54 7.89 -16.72 -16.67
CA ASP A 54 6.49 -16.78 -17.12
C ASP A 54 5.59 -15.90 -16.25
N GLU A 55 6.01 -15.63 -15.00
CA GLU A 55 5.23 -14.89 -14.00
C GLU A 55 6.10 -13.84 -13.29
N HIS A 56 5.46 -12.74 -12.89
CA HIS A 56 6.08 -11.74 -12.01
C HIS A 56 6.06 -12.20 -10.56
N LEU A 57 7.16 -11.93 -9.85
CA LEU A 57 7.23 -12.12 -8.41
C LEU A 57 7.32 -10.75 -7.73
N PHE A 58 6.18 -10.25 -7.26
CA PHE A 58 6.06 -8.91 -6.68
C PHE A 58 6.40 -8.90 -5.19
N GLU A 59 7.20 -7.92 -4.77
CA GLU A 59 7.58 -7.68 -3.38
C GLU A 59 7.50 -6.17 -3.05
N GLY A 60 7.38 -5.86 -1.76
CA GLY A 60 7.30 -4.48 -1.27
C GLY A 60 5.92 -3.83 -1.43
N GLY A 61 5.93 -2.51 -1.61
CA GLY A 61 4.72 -1.68 -1.73
C GLY A 61 4.17 -1.19 -0.39
N PHE A 62 3.02 -0.53 -0.46
CA PHE A 62 2.33 0.01 0.70
C PHE A 62 1.74 -1.09 1.60
N ASN A 63 2.03 -1.01 2.91
CA ASN A 63 1.47 -1.91 3.92
C ASN A 63 0.29 -1.24 4.63
N LEU A 64 -0.93 -1.66 4.28
CA LEU A 64 -2.18 -1.15 4.85
C LEU A 64 -2.26 -1.37 6.36
N GLU A 65 -1.87 -2.55 6.84
CA GLU A 65 -1.98 -2.91 8.27
C GLU A 65 -1.09 -2.03 9.14
N GLN A 66 0.17 -1.83 8.73
CA GLN A 66 1.10 -0.94 9.43
C GLN A 66 0.62 0.52 9.41
N PHE A 67 0.04 0.96 8.30
CA PHE A 67 -0.53 2.30 8.19
C PHE A 67 -1.73 2.49 9.13
N LEU A 68 -2.67 1.55 9.13
CA LEU A 68 -3.85 1.61 10.00
C LEU A 68 -3.47 1.55 11.48
N ALA A 69 -2.52 0.68 11.83
CA ALA A 69 -1.95 0.63 13.18
C ALA A 69 -1.32 1.97 13.58
N ALA A 70 -0.56 2.63 12.69
CA ALA A 70 -0.01 3.96 12.93
C ALA A 70 -1.08 5.05 13.08
N CYS A 71 -2.25 4.88 12.45
CA CYS A 71 -3.42 5.73 12.65
C CYS A 71 -4.20 5.43 13.95
N GLY A 72 -3.78 4.45 14.75
CA GLY A 72 -4.54 3.98 15.93
C GLY A 72 -5.84 3.26 15.54
N LEU A 73 -5.89 2.73 14.32
CA LEU A 73 -6.99 1.95 13.77
C LEU A 73 -6.51 0.52 13.70
N GLU A 74 -6.43 -0.16 14.84
CA GLU A 74 -6.16 -1.60 14.84
C GLU A 74 -7.25 -2.31 14.04
N SER A 75 -6.86 -3.32 13.26
CA SER A 75 -7.79 -4.23 12.62
C SER A 75 -8.65 -4.85 13.73
N GLU A 76 -9.90 -4.44 13.86
CA GLU A 76 -10.87 -5.23 14.63
C GLU A 76 -11.02 -6.55 13.88
N GLU A 77 -10.41 -7.62 14.43
CA GLU A 77 -10.60 -9.00 13.98
C GLU A 77 -12.07 -9.44 14.13
#